data_AF-A0A9N9PEL6-F1
#
_entry.id   AF-A0A9N9PEL6-F1
#
_cell.length_a   1.000
_cell.length_b   1.000
_cell.length_c   1.000
_cell.angle_alpha   90.00
_cell.angle_beta   90.00
_cell.angle_gamma   90.00
#
_symmetry.space_group_name_H-M   'P 1'
#
loop_
_entity.id
_entity.type
_entity.pdbx_description
1 polymer ?
#
loop_
_entity_poly.entity_id
_entity_poly.type
_entity_poly.pdbx_seq_one_letter_code
_entity_poly.pdbx_strand_id
1 'polypeptide(L)'
;GSTKIYKQRARKECANDGSDYLQADPKNLSSVTRQSLNAHVHESSLLLQLPEPTTCFRDAEYVQSQTFSLENGASVVILDWFTSGRMSRGE
;
A
#
# COMPACT_ATOMS: atom_id res chain seq x y z
N GLY A 1 -1.82 12.74 -10.36
CA GLY A 1 -0.83 12.48 -9.28
C GLY A 1 -0.48 11.00 -9.27
N SER A 2 0.26 10.49 -8.27
CA SER A 2 0.31 9.03 -8.04
C SER A 2 0.56 8.75 -6.56
N THR A 3 -0.06 7.70 -6.03
CA THR A 3 0.22 7.21 -4.67
C THR A 3 1.53 6.43 -4.70
N LYS A 4 2.54 6.90 -3.99
CA LYS A 4 3.90 6.34 -4.05
C LYS A 4 4.15 5.44 -2.85
N ILE A 5 4.42 4.17 -3.11
CA ILE A 5 4.79 3.20 -2.09
C ILE A 5 6.30 3.00 -2.14
N TYR A 6 6.97 3.25 -1.02
CA TYR A 6 8.40 3.09 -0.87
C TYR A 6 8.71 1.89 0.02
N LYS A 7 9.88 1.29 -0.20
CA LYS A 7 10.39 0.30 0.74
C LYS A 7 10.56 0.91 2.12
N GLN A 8 10.02 0.22 3.12
CA GLN A 8 10.30 0.56 4.51
C GLN A 8 11.66 -0.02 4.88
N ARG A 9 12.57 0.83 5.35
CA ARG A 9 13.87 0.39 5.87
C ARG A 9 13.73 0.23 7.37
N ALA A 10 14.19 -0.91 7.89
CA ALA A 10 14.52 -1.02 9.30
C ALA A 10 15.37 0.19 9.71
N ARG A 11 14.88 0.98 10.66
CA ARG A 11 15.73 1.99 11.29
C ARG A 11 16.84 1.22 12.01
N LYS A 12 18.07 1.29 11.50
CA LYS A 12 19.23 0.96 12.30
C LYS A 12 19.28 2.06 13.36
N GLU A 13 18.78 1.77 14.55
CA GLU A 13 19.10 2.61 15.70
C GLU A 13 20.62 2.61 15.81
N CYS A 14 21.23 3.79 15.73
CA CYS A 14 22.64 3.95 16.07
C CYS A 14 22.75 3.69 17.58
N ALA A 15 22.81 2.42 17.97
CA ALA A 15 23.15 2.03 19.32
C ALA A 15 24.61 2.37 19.56
N ASN A 16 24.87 3.13 20.62
CA ASN A 16 26.19 3.32 21.17
C ASN A 16 26.85 1.96 21.42
N ASP A 17 28.14 1.93 21.08
CA ASP A 17 29.25 1.17 21.68
C ASP A 17 28.96 -0.16 22.41
N GLY A 18 29.63 -1.22 21.95
CA GLY A 18 29.91 -2.41 22.74
C GLY A 18 28.97 -3.60 22.55
N SER A 19 29.50 -4.64 21.90
CA SER A 19 29.17 -6.08 22.07
C SER A 19 27.69 -6.50 22.02
N ASP A 20 27.28 -7.14 20.92
CA ASP A 20 26.94 -8.58 20.88
C ASP A 20 26.33 -8.90 19.49
N TYR A 21 27.00 -9.75 18.71
CA TYR A 21 26.58 -10.11 17.36
C TYR A 21 25.54 -11.22 17.40
N LEU A 22 24.34 -10.93 17.90
CA LEU A 22 23.18 -11.74 17.54
C LEU A 22 22.71 -11.27 16.16
N GLN A 23 23.06 -12.08 15.17
CA GLN A 23 22.76 -11.94 13.75
C GLN A 23 21.25 -11.83 13.55
N ALA A 24 20.74 -10.60 13.55
CA ALA A 24 19.37 -10.32 13.14
C ALA A 24 19.23 -10.74 11.67
N ASP A 25 18.50 -11.84 11.45
CA ASP A 25 18.21 -12.35 10.12
C ASP A 25 17.59 -11.24 9.27
N PRO A 26 18.22 -10.80 8.16
CA PRO A 26 17.72 -9.69 7.35
C PRO A 26 16.39 -9.98 6.64
N LYS A 27 15.85 -11.21 6.79
CA LYS A 27 14.57 -11.65 6.22
C LYS A 27 13.32 -11.16 6.98
N ASN A 28 13.43 -10.63 8.20
CA ASN A 28 12.25 -10.31 9.03
C ASN A 28 11.89 -8.82 9.13
N LEU A 29 12.49 -7.94 8.30
CA LEU A 29 12.31 -6.49 8.38
C LEU A 29 11.55 -5.88 7.19
N SER A 30 10.91 -6.69 6.33
CA SER A 30 9.99 -6.12 5.31
C SER A 30 8.67 -5.74 5.98
N SER A 31 8.49 -4.45 6.20
CA SER A 31 7.21 -3.90 6.63
C SER A 31 6.39 -3.59 5.38
N VAL A 32 5.41 -4.45 5.13
CA VAL A 32 4.43 -4.31 4.05
C VAL A 32 3.60 -3.05 4.28
N THR A 33 3.45 -2.20 3.26
CA THR A 33 2.48 -1.10 3.30
C THR A 33 1.09 -1.65 3.04
N ARG A 34 0.12 -1.30 3.89
CA ARG A 34 -1.26 -1.81 3.79
C ARG A 34 -2.25 -0.67 3.65
N GLN A 35 -3.18 -0.80 2.70
CA GLN A 35 -4.36 0.06 2.59
C GLN A 35 -5.62 -0.78 2.81
N SER A 36 -6.51 -0.29 3.67
CA SER A 36 -7.83 -0.88 3.89
C SER A 36 -8.90 0.17 3.65
N LEU A 37 -9.88 -0.16 2.81
CA LEU A 37 -11.08 0.65 2.58
C LEU A 37 -12.32 -0.16 2.92
N ASN A 38 -13.22 0.43 3.71
CA ASN A 38 -14.54 -0.13 3.96
C ASN A 38 -15.57 0.96 3.64
N ALA A 39 -16.47 0.66 2.71
CA ALA A 39 -17.53 1.58 2.29
C ALA A 39 -18.89 0.89 2.39
N HIS A 40 -19.85 1.60 2.99
CA HIS A 40 -21.25 1.22 2.99
C HIS A 40 -21.99 2.19 2.05
N VAL A 41 -22.67 1.66 1.04
CA VAL A 41 -23.41 2.44 0.03
C VAL A 41 -24.90 2.22 0.25
N HIS A 42 -25.58 3.27 0.68
CA HIS A 42 -27.00 3.24 1.00
C HIS A 42 -27.90 3.09 -0.23
N GLU A 43 -29.16 2.75 0.01
CA GLU A 43 -30.18 2.59 -1.03
C GLU A 43 -30.22 3.79 -1.98
N SER A 44 -30.37 3.51 -3.28
CA SER A 44 -30.42 4.50 -4.36
C SER A 44 -29.22 5.46 -4.43
N SER A 45 -28.09 5.12 -3.81
CA SER A 45 -26.87 5.93 -3.82
C SER A 45 -25.82 5.38 -4.80
N LEU A 46 -24.91 6.26 -5.23
CA LEU A 46 -23.79 5.92 -6.10
C LEU A 46 -22.45 6.27 -5.42
N LEU A 47 -21.55 5.30 -5.33
CA LEU A 47 -20.16 5.51 -4.94
C LEU A 47 -19.24 5.44 -6.17
N LEU A 48 -18.41 6.47 -6.36
CA LEU A 48 -17.35 6.51 -7.37
C LEU A 48 -15.98 6.49 -6.68
N GLN A 49 -15.30 5.34 -6.69
CA GLN A 49 -13.93 5.25 -6.21
C GLN A 49 -12.97 5.37 -7.40
N LEU A 50 -12.41 6.56 -7.59
CA LEU A 50 -11.51 6.90 -8.69
C LEU A 50 -10.18 7.45 -8.14
N PRO A 51 -9.33 6.59 -7.56
CA PRO A 51 -8.08 7.01 -6.95
C PRO A 51 -7.05 7.35 -8.03
N GLU A 52 -6.03 8.10 -7.66
CA GLU A 52 -4.82 8.25 -8.46
C GLU A 52 -4.06 6.91 -8.54
N PRO A 53 -3.26 6.65 -9.59
CA PRO A 53 -2.61 5.37 -9.77
C PRO A 53 -1.58 5.11 -8.68
N THR A 54 -1.46 3.84 -8.30
CA THR A 54 -0.47 3.41 -7.31
C THR A 54 0.84 3.05 -8.02
N THR A 55 1.94 3.62 -7.54
CA THR A 55 3.30 3.35 -8.01
C THR A 55 4.11 2.69 -6.91
N CYS A 56 4.43 1.40 -7.07
CA CYS A 56 5.36 0.71 -6.18
C CYS A 56 6.79 0.95 -6.66
N PHE A 57 7.68 1.32 -5.73
CA PHE A 57 9.10 1.51 -6.01
C PHE A 57 9.87 0.22 -5.74
N ARG A 58 11.15 0.16 -6.16
CA ARG A 58 12.03 -0.99 -5.93
C ARG A 58 11.96 -1.48 -4.48
N ASP A 59 11.77 -2.79 -4.33
CA ASP A 59 11.64 -3.53 -3.06
C ASP A 59 10.49 -3.06 -2.15
N ALA A 60 9.49 -2.35 -2.69
CA ALA A 60 8.29 -2.01 -1.94
C ALA A 60 7.30 -3.18 -1.96
N GLU A 61 6.69 -3.45 -0.80
CA GLU A 61 5.60 -4.41 -0.66
C GLU A 61 4.31 -3.66 -0.33
N TYR A 62 3.23 -3.95 -1.08
CA TYR A 62 1.95 -3.27 -0.95
C TYR A 62 0.80 -4.27 -0.95
N VAL A 63 -0.14 -4.11 -0.01
CA VAL A 63 -1.38 -4.89 0.07
C VAL A 63 -2.56 -3.94 0.20
N GLN A 64 -3.54 -4.08 -0.68
CA GLN A 64 -4.78 -3.29 -0.70
C GLN A 64 -5.96 -4.23 -0.47
N SER A 65 -6.83 -3.88 0.49
CA SER A 65 -8.08 -4.57 0.78
C SER A 65 -9.23 -3.57 0.73
N GLN A 66 -10.29 -3.89 -0.03
CA GLN A 66 -11.45 -3.02 -0.17
C GLN A 66 -12.74 -3.83 0.01
N THR A 67 -13.59 -3.39 0.92
CA THR A 67 -14.89 -3.99 1.19
C THR A 67 -15.98 -2.97 0.88
N PHE A 68 -16.92 -3.34 0.00
CA PHE A 68 -18.09 -2.52 -0.32
C PHE A 68 -19.35 -3.28 0.07
N SER A 69 -20.13 -2.69 0.97
CA SER A 69 -21.45 -3.20 1.35
C SER A 69 -22.50 -2.34 0.68
N LEU A 70 -23.31 -2.94 -0.21
CA LEU A 70 -24.33 -2.24 -0.97
C LEU A 70 -25.73 -2.61 -0.46
N GLU A 71 -26.55 -1.60 -0.22
CA GLU A 71 -27.99 -1.77 -0.01
C GLU A 71 -28.72 -1.93 -1.35
N ASN A 72 -30.02 -2.28 -1.29
CA ASN A 72 -30.82 -2.48 -2.50
C ASN A 72 -30.86 -1.19 -3.34
N GLY A 73 -30.71 -1.31 -4.67
CA GLY A 73 -30.68 -0.16 -5.57
C GLY A 73 -29.41 0.72 -5.49
N ALA A 74 -28.43 0.39 -4.64
CA ALA A 74 -27.15 1.07 -4.62
C ALA A 74 -26.28 0.70 -5.82
N SER A 75 -25.37 1.60 -6.21
CA SER A 75 -24.42 1.40 -7.31
C SER A 75 -23.01 1.78 -6.89
N VAL A 76 -22.02 1.10 -7.44
CA VAL A 76 -20.60 1.40 -7.21
C VAL A 76 -19.82 1.30 -8.51
N VAL A 77 -18.91 2.25 -8.72
CA VAL A 77 -17.90 2.21 -9.79
C VAL A 77 -16.53 2.28 -9.13
N ILE A 78 -15.67 1.33 -9.46
CA ILE A 78 -14.35 1.17 -8.84
C ILE A 78 -13.30 1.21 -9.94
N LEU A 79 -12.29 2.05 -9.74
CA LEU A 79 -11.07 2.07 -10.53
C LEU A 79 -9.91 1.68 -9.62
N ASP A 80 -9.26 0.57 -9.95
CA ASP A 80 -7.98 0.19 -9.37
C ASP A 80 -6.94 0.07 -10.48
N TRP A 81 -5.93 0.92 -10.41
CA TRP A 81 -4.88 0.99 -11.42
C TRP A 81 -3.50 1.17 -10.79
N PHE A 82 -2.55 0.44 -11.34
CA PHE A 82 -1.17 0.40 -10.89
C PHE A 82 -0.25 0.81 -12.04
N THR A 83 0.88 1.39 -11.69
CA THR A 83 1.97 1.68 -12.63
C THR A 83 3.11 0.71 -12.36
N SER A 84 3.89 0.39 -13.40
CA SER A 84 5.03 -0.53 -13.31
C SER A 84 6.14 -0.04 -12.38
N GLY A 85 6.18 1.25 -12.06
CA GLY A 85 7.25 1.87 -11.32
C GLY A 85 7.63 3.22 -11.93
N ARG A 86 8.91 3.58 -11.85
CA ARG A 86 9.46 4.75 -12.52
C ARG A 86 10.09 4.31 -13.84
N MET A 87 9.27 4.19 -14.88
CA MET A 87 9.70 3.84 -16.24
C MET A 87 10.89 4.69 -16.72
N SER A 88 10.94 5.99 -16.39
CA SER A 88 12.05 6.89 -16.75
C SER A 88 13.39 6.56 -16.10
N ARG A 89 13.43 5.66 -15.11
CA ARG A 89 14.63 5.19 -14.42
C ARG A 89 14.86 3.68 -14.55
N GLY A 90 14.10 3.01 -15.41
CA GLY A 90 14.19 1.57 -15.63
C GLY A 90 13.69 0.72 -14.44
N GLU A 91 12.76 1.27 -13.64
CA GLU A 91 12.11 0.58 -12.52
C GLU A 91 10.60 0.48 -12.75
#